data_AF-A0A2D5YR42-F1
#
_entry.id   AF-A0A2D5YR42-F1
#
_cell.length_a   1.000
_cell.length_b   1.000
_cell.length_c   1.000
_cell.angle_alpha   90.00
_cell.angle_beta   90.00
_cell.angle_gamma   90.00
#
_symmetry.space_group_name_H-M   'P 1'
#
loop_
_entity.id
_entity.type
_entity.pdbx_description
1 polymer ?
#
loop_
_entity_poly.entity_id
_entity_poly.type
_entity_poly.pdbx_seq_one_letter_code
_entity_poly.pdbx_strand_id
1 'polypeptide(L)'
;MTTETYLHSLESIPLSDIVKEEYRNYQIYTLMDRAIPYLQDGLKPGQRRILYTLWKNQSKGLLKVSSATGLVLTLHPHGPASVESAIVNMAQDYTFSNNYPLIDKKGYFGERMETGAAASRYIECKLGKVAEYLLFDDMDQVEMVPNYDERTMEPVGLLPKLPLMLLNGAEGIGTGFSSAIPSFHHRDIVKSMIFCIENGKARKIKPFVHDYTLPIEIDAKGKLIFNMGFEEVDGKIFINELPRGYDATKIYKHLTKFIESGFIKDFVDSSVNNDIKIELLFKKGQDVTLEEVENTIGVTSTFSPNYTLISERGVRIFQKAESIIEIFTEERLKVVKRRYELRCEKLEDKITQNNEIIKFIRQKEYEVATRQKNRKSFVEYLTKKKFVYADYLADMPIYRMTKEEVEKRKLMVQEDKKKLSEYTKVAKSDRLVAKKLIEELNEIDQKLTDWRKKKDQEKDKLLKKIAREQDRLGKKKAQKAAKKATRKSKK
;
A
#
# COMPACT_ATOMS: atom_id res chain seq x y z
N MET A 1 18.05 6.54 52.70
CA MET A 1 18.41 7.98 52.72
C MET A 1 18.22 8.50 51.31
N THR A 2 17.18 9.29 51.09
CA THR A 2 17.01 10.05 49.85
C THR A 2 18.13 11.08 49.78
N THR A 3 19.03 10.94 48.81
CA THR A 3 20.11 11.89 48.55
C THR A 3 19.48 13.22 48.10
N GLU A 4 19.48 14.21 48.98
CA GLU A 4 19.10 15.58 48.61
C GLU A 4 20.12 16.09 47.60
N THR A 5 19.66 16.41 46.39
CA THR A 5 20.49 17.00 45.34
C THR A 5 20.24 18.50 45.33
N TYR A 6 21.28 19.29 45.53
CA TYR A 6 21.15 20.74 45.55
C TYR A 6 21.34 21.32 44.14
N LEU A 7 20.59 22.36 43.78
CA LEU A 7 20.68 22.99 42.45
C LEU A 7 22.12 23.44 42.10
N HIS A 8 22.88 23.91 43.10
CA HIS A 8 24.26 24.36 42.93
C HIS A 8 25.29 23.22 42.81
N SER A 9 24.89 21.98 43.12
CA SER A 9 25.73 20.78 42.92
C SER A 9 25.50 20.13 41.55
N LEU A 10 24.62 20.69 40.71
CA LEU A 10 24.39 20.24 39.34
C LEU A 10 25.39 20.85 38.38
N GLU A 11 25.80 20.09 37.37
CA GLU A 11 26.68 20.55 36.30
C GLU A 11 25.97 21.59 35.42
N SER A 12 26.63 22.72 35.15
CA SER A 12 26.11 23.73 34.22
C SER A 12 26.39 23.31 32.78
N ILE A 13 25.34 23.06 32.00
CA ILE A 13 25.45 22.71 30.58
C ILE A 13 25.13 23.96 29.73
N PRO A 14 25.95 24.34 28.75
CA PRO A 14 25.62 25.43 27.83
C PRO A 14 24.30 25.17 27.10
N LEU A 15 23.42 26.18 27.05
CA LEU A 15 22.14 26.08 26.33
C LEU A 15 22.34 25.67 24.86
N SER A 16 23.44 26.12 24.24
CA SER A 16 23.78 25.76 22.86
C SER A 16 23.96 24.26 22.67
N ASP A 17 24.46 23.55 23.68
CA ASP A 17 24.78 22.13 23.58
C ASP A 17 23.50 21.31 23.79
N ILE A 18 22.69 21.69 24.77
CA ILE A 18 21.34 21.12 24.96
C ILE A 18 20.51 21.30 23.68
N VAL A 19 20.45 22.52 23.12
CA VAL A 19 19.68 22.78 21.91
C VAL A 19 20.23 21.97 20.73
N LYS A 20 21.55 21.91 20.53
CA LYS A 20 22.13 21.12 19.45
C LYS A 20 21.82 19.64 19.58
N GLU A 21 21.92 19.08 20.78
CA GLU A 21 21.74 17.65 21.01
C GLU A 21 20.26 17.25 20.95
N GLU A 22 19.42 17.88 21.78
CA GLU A 22 17.99 17.56 21.87
C GLU A 22 17.25 17.84 20.56
N TYR A 23 17.54 18.99 19.93
CA TYR A 23 16.90 19.34 18.66
C TYR A 23 17.37 18.43 17.54
N ARG A 24 18.65 18.03 17.50
CA ARG A 24 19.16 17.07 16.50
C ARG A 24 18.52 15.71 16.67
N ASN A 25 18.39 15.20 17.90
CA ASN A 25 17.75 13.91 18.17
C ASN A 25 16.28 13.94 17.74
N TYR A 26 15.54 15.01 18.08
CA TYR A 26 14.19 15.22 17.60
C TYR A 26 14.10 15.29 16.06
N GLN A 27 15.00 16.02 15.41
CA GLN A 27 15.05 16.14 13.95
C GLN A 27 15.26 14.78 13.28
N ILE A 28 16.25 14.02 13.73
CA ILE A 28 16.56 12.68 13.18
C ILE A 28 15.34 11.77 13.33
N TYR A 29 14.77 11.70 14.52
CA TYR A 29 13.59 10.86 14.79
C TYR A 29 12.36 11.26 13.97
N THR A 30 12.01 12.56 13.95
CA THR A 30 10.85 13.03 13.18
C THR A 30 10.99 12.85 11.67
N LEU A 31 12.23 12.89 11.18
CA LEU A 31 12.53 12.72 9.77
C LEU A 31 12.57 11.25 9.36
N MET A 32 13.37 10.44 10.05
CA MET A 32 13.62 9.03 9.71
C MET A 32 12.46 8.11 10.12
N ASP A 33 11.88 8.35 11.30
CA ASP A 33 10.91 7.42 11.90
C ASP A 33 9.44 7.87 11.75
N ARG A 34 9.17 8.95 11.03
CA ARG A 34 7.80 9.48 10.91
C ARG A 34 7.44 10.07 9.56
N ALA A 35 8.12 11.14 9.14
CA ALA A 35 7.57 12.04 8.13
C ALA A 35 7.80 11.58 6.69
N ILE A 36 8.99 11.07 6.38
CA ILE A 36 9.45 10.83 5.01
C ILE A 36 9.37 9.32 4.69
N PRO A 37 8.85 8.93 3.51
CA PRO A 37 8.80 7.53 3.09
C PRO A 37 10.21 6.92 2.94
N TYR A 38 10.32 5.61 3.16
CA TYR A 38 11.56 4.87 2.97
C TYR A 38 11.73 4.45 1.50
N LEU A 39 12.94 4.54 0.96
CA LEU A 39 13.26 4.27 -0.45
C LEU A 39 12.99 2.81 -0.83
N GLN A 40 13.22 1.88 0.11
CA GLN A 40 13.10 0.45 -0.13
C GLN A 40 11.66 0.01 -0.41
N ASP A 41 10.67 0.58 0.30
CA ASP A 41 9.27 0.16 0.17
C ASP A 41 8.29 1.29 -0.15
N GLY A 42 8.71 2.54 -0.09
CA GLY A 42 7.87 3.72 -0.29
C GLY A 42 6.94 4.03 0.88
N LEU A 43 7.10 3.37 2.03
CA LEU A 43 6.21 3.50 3.19
C LEU A 43 6.86 4.31 4.32
N LYS A 44 6.03 5.03 5.06
CA LYS A 44 6.39 5.56 6.38
C LYS A 44 6.32 4.43 7.43
N PRO A 45 7.05 4.52 8.56
CA PRO A 45 7.03 3.47 9.58
C PRO A 45 5.64 3.12 10.11
N GLY A 46 4.78 4.12 10.35
CA GLY A 46 3.39 3.88 10.75
C GLY A 46 2.60 3.07 9.72
N GLN A 47 2.75 3.37 8.43
CA GLN A 47 2.08 2.65 7.34
C GLN A 47 2.58 1.20 7.25
N ARG A 48 3.89 0.99 7.38
CA ARG A 48 4.51 -0.35 7.39
C ARG A 48 3.98 -1.22 8.53
N ARG A 49 3.96 -0.67 9.75
CA ARG A 49 3.43 -1.35 10.95
C ARG A 49 1.96 -1.72 10.78
N ILE A 50 1.15 -0.84 10.20
CA ILE A 50 -0.26 -1.13 9.89
C ILE A 50 -0.38 -2.30 8.92
N LEU A 51 0.30 -2.25 7.77
CA LEU A 51 0.20 -3.30 6.75
C LEU A 51 0.70 -4.65 7.25
N TYR A 52 1.82 -4.67 7.97
CA TYR A 52 2.35 -5.89 8.60
C TYR A 52 1.39 -6.46 9.66
N THR A 53 0.77 -5.61 10.48
CA THR A 53 -0.22 -6.03 11.48
C THR A 53 -1.46 -6.64 10.81
N LEU A 54 -1.97 -6.01 9.75
CA LEU A 54 -3.12 -6.52 8.99
C LEU A 54 -2.79 -7.85 8.31
N TRP A 55 -1.59 -8.00 7.75
CA TRP A 55 -1.12 -9.25 7.15
C TRP A 55 -1.04 -10.38 8.19
N LYS A 56 -0.45 -10.13 9.36
CA LYS A 56 -0.42 -11.12 10.46
C LYS A 56 -1.80 -11.53 10.97
N ASN A 57 -2.80 -10.66 10.82
CA ASN A 57 -4.15 -10.88 11.30
C ASN A 57 -5.16 -11.17 10.18
N GLN A 58 -4.71 -11.52 8.97
CA GLN A 58 -5.57 -11.71 7.80
C GLN A 58 -6.66 -12.78 8.00
N SER A 59 -6.39 -13.80 8.82
CA SER A 59 -7.34 -14.88 9.14
C SER A 59 -8.60 -14.39 9.87
N LYS A 60 -8.56 -13.20 10.47
CA LYS A 60 -9.70 -12.58 11.16
C LYS A 60 -10.68 -11.89 10.21
N GLY A 61 -10.35 -11.77 8.91
CA GLY A 61 -11.20 -11.09 7.94
C GLY A 61 -11.28 -9.58 8.14
N LEU A 62 -12.48 -9.01 8.08
CA LEU A 62 -12.70 -7.57 8.32
C LEU A 62 -12.63 -7.27 9.83
N LEU A 63 -11.83 -6.27 10.19
CA LEU A 63 -11.69 -5.77 11.54
C LEU A 63 -12.29 -4.37 11.63
N LYS A 64 -12.92 -4.01 12.75
CA LYS A 64 -13.20 -2.60 13.04
C LYS A 64 -11.90 -1.82 13.02
N VAL A 65 -11.89 -0.60 12.48
CA VAL A 65 -10.68 0.23 12.43
C VAL A 65 -10.15 0.48 13.84
N SER A 66 -11.02 0.69 14.83
CA SER A 66 -10.62 0.79 16.25
C SER A 66 -9.92 -0.47 16.78
N SER A 67 -10.40 -1.66 16.41
CA SER A 67 -9.77 -2.94 16.78
C SER A 67 -8.43 -3.15 16.08
N ALA A 68 -8.33 -2.81 14.79
CA ALA A 68 -7.09 -2.85 14.03
C ALA A 68 -6.05 -1.89 14.63
N THR A 69 -6.46 -0.68 15.01
CA THR A 69 -5.61 0.27 15.72
C THR A 69 -5.06 -0.32 17.01
N GLY A 70 -5.91 -0.94 17.85
CA GLY A 70 -5.45 -1.59 19.08
C GLY A 70 -4.35 -2.64 18.86
N LEU A 71 -4.42 -3.39 17.76
CA LEU A 71 -3.36 -4.33 17.37
C LEU A 71 -2.08 -3.61 16.90
N VAL A 72 -2.22 -2.55 16.11
CA VAL A 72 -1.08 -1.78 15.60
C VAL A 72 -0.32 -1.07 16.71
N LEU A 73 -1.00 -0.64 17.78
CA LEU A 73 -0.37 0.00 18.93
C LEU A 73 0.65 -0.90 19.64
N THR A 74 0.59 -2.22 19.45
CA THR A 74 1.65 -3.15 19.92
C THR A 74 2.99 -2.93 19.21
N LEU A 75 2.99 -2.31 18.03
CA LEU A 75 4.18 -1.95 17.26
C LEU A 75 4.41 -0.43 17.20
N HIS A 76 3.38 0.39 17.39
CA HIS A 76 3.41 1.83 17.16
C HIS A 76 3.12 2.62 18.46
N PRO A 77 4.15 3.17 19.14
CA PRO A 77 4.01 3.81 20.46
C PRO A 77 3.50 5.26 20.35
N HIS A 78 2.41 5.48 19.62
CA HIS A 78 1.80 6.80 19.42
C HIS A 78 0.28 6.76 19.59
N GLY A 79 -0.34 7.94 19.64
CA GLY A 79 -1.78 8.04 19.90
C GLY A 79 -2.63 7.33 18.83
N PRO A 80 -3.75 6.68 19.23
CA PRO A 80 -4.60 5.90 18.34
C PRO A 80 -5.13 6.69 17.15
N ALA A 81 -5.43 7.98 17.33
CA ALA A 81 -5.95 8.85 16.27
C ALA A 81 -5.02 8.92 15.05
N SER A 82 -3.70 8.91 15.26
CA SER A 82 -2.72 8.93 14.15
C SER A 82 -2.75 7.65 13.32
N VAL A 83 -2.93 6.50 13.99
CA VAL A 83 -3.05 5.19 13.35
C VAL A 83 -4.38 5.06 12.61
N GLU A 84 -5.47 5.49 13.23
CA GLU A 84 -6.81 5.49 12.62
C GLU A 84 -6.82 6.34 11.34
N SER A 85 -6.27 7.55 11.41
CA SER A 85 -6.14 8.42 10.23
C SER A 85 -5.27 7.79 9.15
N ALA A 86 -4.15 7.16 9.51
CA ALA A 86 -3.29 6.47 8.54
C ALA A 86 -4.00 5.26 7.88
N ILE A 87 -4.77 4.48 8.63
CA ILE A 87 -5.60 3.38 8.09
C ILE A 87 -6.62 3.94 7.10
N VAL A 88 -7.33 5.00 7.48
CA VAL A 88 -8.32 5.66 6.61
C VAL A 88 -7.65 6.14 5.32
N ASN A 89 -6.56 6.88 5.43
CA ASN A 89 -5.85 7.44 4.28
C ASN A 89 -5.33 6.35 3.33
N MET A 90 -4.88 5.19 3.82
CA MET A 90 -4.43 4.07 2.97
C MET A 90 -5.56 3.28 2.31
N ALA A 91 -6.80 3.47 2.76
CA ALA A 91 -7.99 2.81 2.24
C ALA A 91 -8.85 3.71 1.34
N GLN A 92 -8.63 5.03 1.35
CA GLN A 92 -9.29 5.99 0.48
C GLN A 92 -8.94 5.74 -1.00
N ASP A 93 -9.94 5.85 -1.86
CA ASP A 93 -9.90 5.50 -3.29
C ASP A 93 -10.61 6.54 -4.18
N TYR A 94 -10.91 7.72 -3.62
CA TYR A 94 -11.45 8.84 -4.40
C TYR A 94 -10.35 9.56 -5.19
N THR A 95 -10.71 10.32 -6.22
CA THR A 95 -9.75 11.09 -7.06
C THR A 95 -8.81 11.95 -6.20
N PHE A 96 -7.50 11.89 -6.46
CA PHE A 96 -6.42 12.51 -5.66
C PHE A 96 -6.11 11.89 -4.29
N SER A 97 -6.70 10.74 -3.95
CA SER A 97 -6.22 9.89 -2.84
C SER A 97 -5.29 8.77 -3.37
N ASN A 98 -5.56 7.50 -3.09
CA ASN A 98 -4.77 6.39 -3.64
C ASN A 98 -5.32 5.96 -4.99
N ASN A 99 -4.42 5.82 -5.97
CA ASN A 99 -4.76 5.10 -7.19
C ASN A 99 -5.05 3.62 -6.85
N TYR A 100 -4.22 2.98 -6.04
CA TYR A 100 -4.30 1.56 -5.68
C TYR A 100 -4.26 1.41 -4.15
N PRO A 101 -5.41 1.55 -3.46
CA PRO A 101 -5.48 1.44 -2.00
C PRO A 101 -4.89 0.13 -1.50
N LEU A 102 -4.07 0.21 -0.44
CA LEU A 102 -3.39 -0.94 0.16
C LEU A 102 -4.25 -1.64 1.23
N ILE A 103 -5.35 -1.01 1.62
CA ILE A 103 -6.30 -1.49 2.62
C ILE A 103 -7.68 -1.56 1.97
N ASP A 104 -8.34 -2.72 2.08
CA ASP A 104 -9.74 -2.85 1.70
C ASP A 104 -10.62 -2.30 2.84
N LYS A 105 -11.67 -1.57 2.48
CA LYS A 105 -12.58 -0.88 3.40
C LYS A 105 -14.04 -1.35 3.31
N LYS A 106 -14.76 -1.20 4.42
CA LYS A 106 -16.23 -1.28 4.49
C LYS A 106 -16.76 -0.20 5.43
N GLY A 107 -17.80 0.50 4.97
CA GLY A 107 -18.32 1.71 5.61
C GLY A 107 -17.82 2.98 4.90
N TYR A 108 -18.09 4.14 5.50
CA TYR A 108 -17.79 5.44 4.89
C TYR A 108 -16.39 5.95 5.28
N PHE A 109 -15.48 5.98 4.32
CA PHE A 109 -14.09 6.44 4.49
C PHE A 109 -13.84 7.84 3.90
N GLY A 110 -14.92 8.57 3.62
CA GLY A 110 -14.89 9.80 2.84
C GLY A 110 -14.96 9.54 1.34
N GLU A 111 -15.33 10.59 0.62
CA GLU A 111 -15.40 10.70 -0.83
C GLU A 111 -14.77 12.02 -1.29
N ARG A 112 -14.78 12.27 -2.60
CA ARG A 112 -14.10 13.42 -3.19
C ARG A 112 -14.60 14.77 -2.66
N MET A 113 -15.91 14.89 -2.48
CA MET A 113 -16.56 16.13 -2.01
C MET A 113 -16.58 16.25 -0.48
N GLU A 114 -16.52 15.13 0.24
CA GLU A 114 -16.41 15.08 1.70
C GLU A 114 -15.33 14.07 2.11
N THR A 115 -14.11 14.56 2.33
CA THR A 115 -12.93 13.70 2.57
C THR A 115 -12.92 13.05 3.96
N GLY A 116 -13.77 13.50 4.87
CA GLY A 116 -13.87 12.99 6.24
C GLY A 116 -14.46 11.58 6.29
N ALA A 117 -13.82 10.68 7.02
CA ALA A 117 -14.34 9.34 7.28
C ALA A 117 -15.29 9.32 8.48
N ALA A 118 -16.17 8.31 8.52
CA ALA A 118 -16.91 7.99 9.73
C ALA A 118 -15.96 7.52 10.85
N ALA A 119 -16.37 7.71 12.11
CA ALA A 119 -15.54 7.33 13.26
C ALA A 119 -15.12 5.86 13.23
N SER A 120 -13.90 5.59 13.70
CA SER A 120 -13.20 4.28 13.60
C SER A 120 -13.99 3.07 14.12
N ARG A 121 -14.92 3.29 15.05
CA ARG A 121 -15.83 2.27 15.59
C ARG A 121 -16.92 1.80 14.62
N TYR A 122 -17.23 2.58 13.58
CA TYR A 122 -18.29 2.25 12.61
C TYR A 122 -17.74 1.63 11.32
N ILE A 123 -16.49 1.92 10.99
CA ILE A 123 -15.83 1.46 9.78
C ILE A 123 -14.98 0.21 10.01
N GLU A 124 -14.82 -0.60 8.96
CA GLU A 124 -14.08 -1.85 8.95
C GLU A 124 -13.00 -1.84 7.88
N CYS A 125 -11.87 -2.48 8.16
CA CYS A 125 -10.75 -2.62 7.24
C CYS A 125 -10.14 -4.02 7.29
N LYS A 126 -9.40 -4.37 6.23
CA LYS A 126 -8.52 -5.54 6.17
C LYS A 126 -7.39 -5.28 5.17
N LEU A 127 -6.39 -6.16 5.12
CA LEU A 127 -5.35 -6.07 4.09
C LEU A 127 -5.98 -6.09 2.69
N GLY A 128 -5.62 -5.11 1.86
CA GLY A 128 -6.13 -4.99 0.51
C GLY A 128 -5.50 -5.98 -0.46
N LYS A 129 -6.23 -6.35 -1.52
CA LYS A 129 -5.70 -7.26 -2.56
C LYS A 129 -4.45 -6.73 -3.26
N VAL A 130 -4.36 -5.41 -3.46
CA VAL A 130 -3.16 -4.77 -4.01
C VAL A 130 -1.94 -5.03 -3.11
N ALA A 131 -2.10 -4.90 -1.79
CA ALA A 131 -1.02 -5.16 -0.85
C ALA A 131 -0.61 -6.65 -0.85
N GLU A 132 -1.58 -7.57 -0.91
CA GLU A 132 -1.28 -9.02 -1.05
C GLU A 132 -0.44 -9.32 -2.30
N TYR A 133 -0.75 -8.70 -3.43
CA TYR A 133 0.00 -8.94 -4.67
C TYR A 133 1.44 -8.43 -4.62
N LEU A 134 1.68 -7.36 -3.85
CA LEU A 134 2.92 -6.60 -3.91
C LEU A 134 3.90 -6.88 -2.77
N LEU A 135 3.47 -7.14 -1.53
CA LEU A 135 4.31 -6.88 -0.35
C LEU A 135 4.92 -8.09 0.37
N PHE A 136 4.21 -9.22 0.46
CA PHE A 136 4.50 -10.22 1.52
C PHE A 136 5.11 -11.54 1.05
N ASP A 137 5.41 -11.69 -0.24
CA ASP A 137 5.97 -12.93 -0.80
C ASP A 137 7.42 -13.20 -0.36
N ASP A 138 8.16 -12.15 0.01
CA ASP A 138 9.58 -12.17 0.35
C ASP A 138 9.85 -11.99 1.86
N MET A 139 8.88 -12.28 2.73
CA MET A 139 9.00 -12.07 4.17
C MET A 139 10.12 -12.88 4.85
N ASP A 140 10.60 -13.96 4.22
CA ASP A 140 11.69 -14.80 4.74
C ASP A 140 13.10 -14.20 4.57
N GLN A 141 13.20 -13.07 3.88
CA GLN A 141 14.43 -12.28 3.70
C GLN A 141 14.29 -10.82 4.17
N VAL A 142 13.15 -10.48 4.78
CA VAL A 142 12.95 -9.14 5.39
C VAL A 142 13.72 -9.06 6.71
N GLU A 143 14.49 -7.99 6.88
CA GLU A 143 15.14 -7.70 8.15
C GLU A 143 14.09 -7.34 9.21
N MET A 144 14.21 -8.01 10.36
CA MET A 144 13.32 -7.87 11.49
C MET A 144 14.09 -7.36 12.70
N VAL A 145 13.54 -6.38 13.40
CA VAL A 145 14.09 -5.84 14.66
C VAL A 145 13.07 -5.98 15.79
N PRO A 146 13.53 -6.06 17.06
CA PRO A 146 12.61 -5.93 18.19
C PRO A 146 11.85 -4.60 18.12
N ASN A 147 10.56 -4.63 18.46
CA ASN A 147 9.74 -3.43 18.60
C ASN A 147 10.15 -2.63 19.86
N TYR A 148 9.45 -1.50 20.10
CA TYR A 148 9.76 -0.57 21.18
C TYR A 148 9.74 -1.15 22.61
N ASP A 149 9.07 -2.29 22.84
CA ASP A 149 9.03 -2.99 24.13
C ASP A 149 9.75 -4.34 24.12
N GLU A 150 10.46 -4.65 23.02
CA GLU A 150 11.24 -5.86 22.78
C GLU A 150 10.46 -7.19 22.89
N ARG A 151 9.12 -7.15 22.89
CA ARG A 151 8.29 -8.36 22.99
C ARG A 151 7.95 -8.98 21.65
N THR A 152 8.00 -8.19 20.57
CA THR A 152 7.62 -8.65 19.24
C THR A 152 8.58 -8.13 18.18
N MET A 153 8.71 -8.87 17.08
CA MET A 153 9.55 -8.47 15.95
C MET A 153 8.75 -7.70 14.89
N GLU A 154 9.30 -6.60 14.42
CA GLU A 154 8.77 -5.77 13.34
C GLU A 154 9.74 -5.61 12.16
N PRO A 155 9.23 -5.44 10.93
CA PRO A 155 10.07 -5.30 9.75
C PRO A 155 10.68 -3.90 9.67
N VAL A 156 11.98 -3.81 9.39
CA VAL A 156 12.67 -2.53 9.12
C VAL A 156 12.14 -1.91 7.83
N GLY A 157 12.06 -2.71 6.76
CA GLY A 157 11.56 -2.34 5.45
C GLY A 157 10.97 -3.55 4.74
N LEU A 158 9.86 -3.37 4.01
CA LEU A 158 9.29 -4.44 3.19
C LEU A 158 10.02 -4.51 1.83
N LEU A 159 9.74 -5.54 1.04
CA LEU A 159 10.33 -5.74 -0.29
C LEU A 159 9.23 -5.78 -1.36
N PRO A 160 8.49 -4.68 -1.58
CA PRO A 160 7.40 -4.69 -2.53
C PRO A 160 7.87 -5.02 -3.94
N LYS A 161 7.01 -5.60 -4.77
CA LYS A 161 7.33 -5.90 -6.18
C LYS A 161 7.35 -4.65 -7.08
N LEU A 162 6.69 -3.58 -6.66
CA LEU A 162 6.65 -2.28 -7.34
C LEU A 162 6.92 -1.14 -6.35
N PRO A 163 7.52 -0.02 -6.78
CA PRO A 163 7.77 1.15 -5.93
C PRO A 163 6.45 1.81 -5.50
N LEU A 164 5.98 1.54 -4.27
CA LEU A 164 4.65 1.97 -3.80
C LEU A 164 4.48 3.49 -3.79
N MET A 165 5.55 4.24 -3.48
CA MET A 165 5.53 5.70 -3.50
C MET A 165 5.29 6.28 -4.89
N LEU A 166 5.64 5.57 -5.97
CA LEU A 166 5.30 5.96 -7.33
C LEU A 166 3.90 5.46 -7.72
N LEU A 167 3.46 4.35 -7.14
CA LEU A 167 2.14 3.79 -7.44
C LEU A 167 0.98 4.64 -6.89
N ASN A 168 1.11 5.09 -5.63
CA ASN A 168 0.09 5.86 -4.91
C ASN A 168 0.49 7.31 -4.64
N GLY A 169 1.72 7.71 -4.95
CA GLY A 169 2.28 8.97 -4.46
C GLY A 169 2.72 8.85 -3.00
N ALA A 170 3.40 9.89 -2.51
CA ALA A 170 3.74 10.00 -1.10
C ALA A 170 3.97 11.45 -0.71
N GLU A 171 3.41 11.87 0.42
CA GLU A 171 3.57 13.22 0.95
C GLU A 171 4.02 13.18 2.40
N GLY A 172 4.94 14.05 2.78
CA GLY A 172 5.51 14.10 4.12
C GLY A 172 6.23 15.41 4.40
N ILE A 173 6.04 15.94 5.61
CA ILE A 173 6.72 17.16 6.07
C ILE A 173 7.49 16.79 7.33
N GLY A 174 8.81 16.79 7.23
CA GLY A 174 9.73 16.60 8.36
C GLY A 174 10.47 17.89 8.67
N THR A 175 11.30 17.87 9.70
CA THR A 175 12.13 19.03 10.03
C THR A 175 13.27 19.15 9.01
N GLY A 176 13.29 20.26 8.26
CA GLY A 176 14.33 20.55 7.26
C GLY A 176 14.11 19.92 5.87
N PHE A 177 13.24 18.91 5.75
CA PHE A 177 12.94 18.25 4.48
C PHE A 177 11.46 17.96 4.32
N SER A 178 11.00 17.90 3.08
CA SER A 178 9.65 17.44 2.72
C SER A 178 9.74 16.43 1.58
N SER A 179 8.67 15.68 1.37
CA SER A 179 8.48 14.75 0.26
C SER A 179 7.10 15.01 -0.34
N ALA A 180 7.03 15.07 -1.67
CA ALA A 180 5.81 15.27 -2.44
C ALA A 180 5.95 14.52 -3.77
N ILE A 181 5.76 13.21 -3.72
CA ILE A 181 5.89 12.31 -4.86
C ILE A 181 4.53 12.15 -5.54
N PRO A 182 4.39 12.47 -6.83
CA PRO A 182 3.15 12.23 -7.57
C PRO A 182 2.96 10.73 -7.84
N SER A 183 1.73 10.35 -8.15
CA SER A 183 1.37 8.97 -8.49
C SER A 183 1.47 8.73 -10.01
N PHE A 184 1.66 7.46 -10.37
CA PHE A 184 1.87 6.99 -11.74
C PHE A 184 1.05 5.73 -12.01
N HIS A 185 0.80 5.44 -13.29
CA HIS A 185 0.07 4.24 -13.68
C HIS A 185 0.96 2.99 -13.56
N HIS A 186 0.44 1.89 -12.99
CA HIS A 186 1.22 0.66 -12.77
C HIS A 186 1.88 0.12 -14.05
N ARG A 187 1.16 0.12 -15.17
CA ARG A 187 1.69 -0.27 -16.49
C ARG A 187 2.93 0.50 -16.90
N ASP A 188 2.99 1.80 -16.61
CA ASP A 188 4.13 2.62 -17.00
C ASP A 188 5.33 2.34 -16.10
N ILE A 189 5.09 2.13 -14.80
CA ILE A 189 6.11 1.67 -13.85
C ILE A 189 6.67 0.31 -14.29
N VAL A 190 5.81 -0.67 -14.56
CA VAL A 190 6.21 -2.03 -14.99
C VAL A 190 7.01 -1.97 -16.29
N LYS A 191 6.50 -1.26 -17.32
CA LYS A 191 7.22 -1.11 -18.59
C LYS A 191 8.57 -0.42 -18.40
N SER A 192 8.67 0.55 -17.49
CA SER A 192 9.91 1.25 -17.19
C SER A 192 10.91 0.36 -16.46
N MET A 193 10.46 -0.46 -15.50
CA MET A 193 11.29 -1.47 -14.83
C MET A 193 11.79 -2.53 -15.81
N ILE A 194 10.92 -3.08 -16.66
CA ILE A 194 11.32 -4.06 -17.70
C ILE A 194 12.36 -3.44 -18.65
N PHE A 195 12.11 -2.22 -19.12
CA PHE A 195 13.05 -1.50 -19.97
C PHE A 195 14.39 -1.26 -19.27
N CYS A 196 14.38 -0.98 -17.96
CA CYS A 196 15.59 -0.86 -17.14
C CYS A 196 16.36 -2.16 -17.01
N ILE A 197 15.69 -3.31 -16.88
CA ILE A 197 16.33 -4.63 -16.85
C ILE A 197 17.03 -4.92 -18.18
N GLU A 198 16.42 -4.55 -19.30
CA GLU A 198 16.92 -4.84 -20.64
C GLU A 198 18.01 -3.87 -21.11
N ASN A 199 17.93 -2.59 -20.71
CA ASN A 199 18.76 -1.51 -21.27
C ASN A 199 19.60 -0.75 -20.24
N GLY A 200 19.45 -1.08 -18.95
CA GLY A 200 20.19 -0.43 -17.85
C GLY A 200 19.71 0.98 -17.47
N LYS A 201 18.62 1.48 -18.07
CA LYS A 201 18.02 2.79 -17.75
C LYS A 201 16.51 2.71 -17.72
N ALA A 202 15.87 3.48 -16.84
CA ALA A 202 14.42 3.53 -16.78
C ALA A 202 13.82 4.37 -17.93
N ARG A 203 12.68 3.93 -18.45
CA ARG A 203 11.88 4.68 -19.42
C ARG A 203 11.15 5.82 -18.71
N LYS A 204 11.03 6.98 -19.37
CA LYS A 204 10.26 8.12 -18.85
C LYS A 204 8.80 7.72 -18.58
N ILE A 205 8.28 8.10 -17.43
CA ILE A 205 6.89 7.87 -17.01
C ILE A 205 6.14 9.19 -16.82
N LYS A 206 4.81 9.15 -16.88
CA LYS A 206 3.95 10.33 -16.76
C LYS A 206 3.06 10.23 -15.52
N PRO A 207 2.90 11.32 -14.74
CA PRO A 207 1.97 11.35 -13.62
C PRO A 207 0.57 10.92 -14.05
N PHE A 208 -0.12 10.25 -13.15
CA PHE A 208 -1.45 9.69 -13.39
C PHE A 208 -2.26 9.70 -12.11
N VAL A 209 -3.48 10.24 -12.18
CA VAL A 209 -4.46 10.19 -11.09
C VAL A 209 -5.68 9.44 -11.61
N HIS A 210 -6.06 8.38 -10.91
CA HIS A 210 -7.27 7.62 -11.25
C HIS A 210 -8.51 8.49 -11.03
N ASP A 211 -9.49 8.36 -11.93
CA ASP A 211 -10.73 9.15 -11.95
C ASP A 211 -10.54 10.68 -12.09
N TYR A 212 -9.36 11.16 -12.49
CA TYR A 212 -9.17 12.51 -13.01
C TYR A 212 -9.19 12.44 -14.54
N THR A 213 -10.09 13.20 -15.16
CA THR A 213 -10.47 13.04 -16.57
C THR A 213 -9.72 14.00 -17.50
N LEU A 214 -9.22 15.12 -16.97
CA LEU A 214 -8.46 16.11 -17.73
C LEU A 214 -6.97 15.76 -17.83
N PRO A 215 -6.26 16.28 -18.84
CA PRO A 215 -4.81 16.16 -18.93
C PRO A 215 -4.11 16.79 -17.72
N ILE A 216 -3.10 16.11 -17.18
CA ILE A 216 -2.19 16.70 -16.19
C ILE A 216 -1.10 17.45 -16.96
N GLU A 217 -1.21 18.78 -16.97
CA GLU A 217 -0.22 19.65 -17.60
C GLU A 217 1.04 19.76 -16.74
N ILE A 218 2.17 20.06 -17.39
CA ILE A 218 3.47 20.23 -16.72
C ILE A 218 4.06 21.56 -17.19
N ASP A 219 4.32 22.47 -16.26
CA ASP A 219 4.94 23.75 -16.59
C ASP A 219 6.45 23.62 -16.87
N ALA A 220 7.07 24.72 -17.31
CA ALA A 220 8.51 24.75 -17.59
C ALA A 220 9.41 24.45 -16.38
N LYS A 221 8.87 24.55 -15.15
CA LYS A 221 9.56 24.24 -13.89
C LYS A 221 9.24 22.84 -13.36
N GLY A 222 8.49 22.03 -14.11
CA GLY A 222 8.12 20.67 -13.73
C GLY A 222 6.95 20.59 -12.73
N LYS A 223 6.24 21.69 -12.47
CA LYS A 223 5.03 21.66 -11.63
C LYS A 223 3.88 21.02 -12.40
N LEU A 224 3.16 20.15 -11.73
CA LEU A 224 1.94 19.54 -12.26
C LEU A 224 0.79 20.52 -12.08
N ILE A 225 0.01 20.68 -13.13
CA ILE A 225 -1.12 21.60 -13.22
C ILE A 225 -2.38 20.76 -13.39
N PHE A 226 -3.34 20.97 -12.49
CA PHE A 226 -4.66 20.35 -12.57
C PHE A 226 -5.70 21.45 -12.73
N ASN A 227 -6.44 21.41 -13.82
CA ASN A 227 -7.48 22.37 -14.18
C ASN A 227 -8.85 21.93 -13.68
N MET A 228 -9.74 22.91 -13.49
CA MET A 228 -11.18 22.70 -13.40
C MET A 228 -11.73 22.42 -14.81
N GLY A 229 -12.66 21.47 -14.93
CA GLY A 229 -13.33 21.14 -16.18
C GLY A 229 -14.75 21.65 -16.22
N PHE A 230 -15.18 22.00 -17.42
CA PHE A 230 -16.54 22.44 -17.71
C PHE A 230 -17.11 21.68 -18.90
N GLU A 231 -18.42 21.54 -18.93
CA GLU A 231 -19.15 20.99 -20.07
C GLU A 231 -20.48 21.70 -20.25
N GLU A 232 -20.93 21.83 -21.49
CA GLU A 232 -22.27 22.31 -21.83
C GLU A 232 -23.15 21.15 -22.30
N VAL A 233 -24.30 20.96 -21.64
CA VAL A 233 -25.28 19.92 -21.97
C VAL A 233 -26.67 20.55 -21.99
N ASP A 234 -27.38 20.44 -23.12
CA ASP A 234 -28.73 20.98 -23.31
C ASP A 234 -28.88 22.48 -22.96
N GLY A 235 -27.86 23.29 -23.30
CA GLY A 235 -27.83 24.74 -23.01
C GLY A 235 -27.59 25.08 -21.53
N LYS A 236 -27.14 24.10 -20.73
CA LYS A 236 -26.73 24.29 -19.33
C LYS A 236 -25.26 24.01 -19.17
N ILE A 237 -24.58 24.81 -18.37
CA ILE A 237 -23.15 24.67 -18.12
C ILE A 237 -22.94 23.97 -16.77
N PHE A 238 -22.09 22.94 -16.77
CA PHE A 238 -21.72 22.17 -15.60
C PHE A 238 -20.23 22.25 -15.36
N ILE A 239 -19.84 22.25 -14.09
CA ILE A 239 -18.48 21.84 -13.70
C ILE A 239 -18.49 20.32 -13.64
N ASN A 240 -17.62 19.68 -14.42
CA ASN A 240 -17.51 18.22 -14.52
C ASN A 240 -16.18 17.66 -13.99
N GLU A 241 -15.23 18.53 -13.63
CA GLU A 241 -13.95 18.12 -13.06
C GLU A 241 -13.42 19.18 -12.09
N LEU A 242 -12.87 18.74 -10.95
CA LEU A 242 -12.28 19.64 -9.95
C LEU A 242 -10.75 19.50 -9.89
N PRO A 243 -10.02 20.60 -9.68
CA PRO A 243 -8.58 20.54 -9.51
C PRO A 243 -8.20 19.95 -8.13
N ARG A 244 -6.94 19.53 -7.98
CA ARG A 244 -6.44 18.89 -6.75
C ARG A 244 -6.69 19.78 -5.52
N GLY A 245 -7.21 19.17 -4.45
CA GLY A 245 -7.45 19.84 -3.17
C GLY A 245 -8.68 20.76 -3.16
N TYR A 246 -9.61 20.57 -4.10
CA TYR A 246 -10.95 21.14 -4.05
C TYR A 246 -11.94 20.08 -3.58
N ASP A 247 -12.46 20.28 -2.38
CA ASP A 247 -13.60 19.57 -1.80
C ASP A 247 -14.86 20.47 -1.86
N ALA A 248 -15.99 20.00 -1.35
CA ALA A 248 -17.24 20.75 -1.30
C ALA A 248 -17.06 22.13 -0.64
N THR A 249 -16.36 22.18 0.51
CA THR A 249 -16.14 23.44 1.24
C THR A 249 -15.41 24.47 0.38
N LYS A 250 -14.34 24.05 -0.30
CA LYS A 250 -13.51 24.96 -1.10
C LYS A 250 -14.20 25.38 -2.40
N ILE A 251 -14.87 24.45 -3.11
CA ILE A 251 -15.57 24.79 -4.35
C ILE A 251 -16.79 25.67 -4.07
N TYR A 252 -17.58 25.40 -3.03
CA TYR A 252 -18.72 26.26 -2.69
C TYR A 252 -18.26 27.66 -2.34
N LYS A 253 -17.21 27.80 -1.51
CA LYS A 253 -16.63 29.11 -1.20
C LYS A 253 -16.11 29.84 -2.45
N HIS A 254 -15.59 29.11 -3.43
CA HIS A 254 -15.17 29.68 -4.71
C HIS A 254 -16.38 30.19 -5.51
N LEU A 255 -17.42 29.37 -5.68
CA LEU A 255 -18.63 29.73 -6.42
C LEU A 255 -19.44 30.86 -5.76
N THR A 256 -19.48 30.92 -4.42
CA THR A 256 -20.16 32.01 -3.70
C THR A 256 -19.62 33.38 -4.08
N LYS A 257 -18.32 33.53 -4.36
CA LYS A 257 -17.74 34.80 -4.84
C LYS A 257 -18.34 35.27 -6.16
N PHE A 258 -18.70 34.32 -7.04
CA PHE A 258 -19.32 34.61 -8.34
C PHE A 258 -20.83 34.82 -8.25
N ILE A 259 -21.46 34.34 -7.17
CA ILE A 259 -22.82 34.73 -6.81
C ILE A 259 -22.82 36.18 -6.31
N GLU A 260 -21.89 36.53 -5.42
CA GLU A 260 -21.75 37.88 -4.86
C GLU A 260 -21.40 38.92 -5.92
N SER A 261 -20.54 38.59 -6.89
CA SER A 261 -20.27 39.46 -8.04
C SER A 261 -21.43 39.54 -9.04
N GLY A 262 -22.42 38.65 -8.90
CA GLY A 262 -23.61 38.58 -9.75
C GLY A 262 -23.39 37.94 -11.12
N PHE A 263 -22.25 37.28 -11.34
CA PHE A 263 -21.92 36.56 -12.57
C PHE A 263 -22.79 35.30 -12.75
N ILE A 264 -22.92 34.49 -11.69
CA ILE A 264 -23.91 33.42 -11.58
C ILE A 264 -25.01 33.82 -10.60
N LYS A 265 -26.20 33.26 -10.79
CA LYS A 265 -27.32 33.42 -9.86
C LYS A 265 -27.19 32.46 -8.67
N ASP A 266 -26.89 31.19 -8.95
CA ASP A 266 -26.78 30.11 -7.94
C ASP A 266 -26.11 28.88 -8.59
N PHE A 267 -25.94 27.78 -7.85
CA PHE A 267 -25.50 26.49 -8.39
C PHE A 267 -26.26 25.31 -7.77
N VAL A 268 -26.28 24.18 -8.47
CA VAL A 268 -26.87 22.93 -7.97
C VAL A 268 -25.84 21.81 -8.05
N ASP A 269 -25.39 21.33 -6.90
CA ASP A 269 -24.48 20.18 -6.82
C ASP A 269 -25.26 18.85 -6.84
N SER A 270 -24.93 18.00 -7.81
CA SER A 270 -25.43 16.63 -7.95
C SER A 270 -24.28 15.62 -8.03
N SER A 271 -23.08 15.99 -7.55
CA SER A 271 -21.89 15.14 -7.53
C SER A 271 -22.07 13.93 -6.62
N VAL A 272 -21.53 12.79 -7.03
CA VAL A 272 -21.63 11.52 -6.28
C VAL A 272 -20.32 10.74 -6.39
N ASN A 273 -19.72 10.35 -5.26
CA ASN A 273 -18.43 9.67 -5.20
C ASN A 273 -17.32 10.48 -5.90
N ASN A 274 -16.87 10.04 -7.08
CA ASN A 274 -15.83 10.69 -7.89
C ASN A 274 -16.38 11.46 -9.09
N ASP A 275 -17.68 11.30 -9.39
CA ASP A 275 -18.36 11.95 -10.50
C ASP A 275 -18.77 13.36 -10.08
N ILE A 276 -18.14 14.37 -10.67
CA ILE A 276 -18.40 15.77 -10.37
C ILE A 276 -19.48 16.27 -11.32
N LYS A 277 -20.53 16.86 -10.76
CA LYS A 277 -21.62 17.45 -11.53
C LYS A 277 -22.24 18.62 -10.79
N ILE A 278 -21.76 19.82 -11.07
CA ILE A 278 -22.28 21.06 -10.46
C ILE A 278 -22.87 21.92 -11.58
N GLU A 279 -24.19 22.06 -11.60
CA GLU A 279 -24.91 22.93 -12.55
C GLU A 279 -24.74 24.40 -12.14
N LEU A 280 -24.32 25.25 -13.07
CA LEU A 280 -24.27 26.69 -12.86
C LEU A 280 -25.57 27.33 -13.35
N LEU A 281 -26.22 28.12 -12.49
CA LEU A 281 -27.47 28.79 -12.81
C LEU A 281 -27.21 30.27 -13.09
N PHE A 282 -27.64 30.75 -14.27
CA PHE A 282 -27.50 32.14 -14.69
C PHE A 282 -28.80 32.93 -14.55
N LYS A 283 -28.74 34.27 -14.64
CA LYS A 283 -29.94 35.11 -14.63
C LYS A 283 -30.70 34.95 -15.95
N LYS A 284 -32.03 35.13 -15.92
CA LYS A 284 -32.87 35.04 -17.12
C LYS A 284 -32.44 36.09 -18.15
N GLY A 285 -32.17 35.65 -19.39
CA GLY A 285 -31.75 36.52 -20.49
C GLY A 285 -30.26 36.83 -20.53
N GLN A 286 -29.46 36.25 -19.63
CA GLN A 286 -28.00 36.30 -19.69
C GLN A 286 -27.52 35.15 -20.57
N ASP A 287 -26.96 35.48 -21.73
CA ASP A 287 -26.39 34.51 -22.67
C ASP A 287 -24.88 34.43 -22.40
N VAL A 288 -24.48 33.43 -21.61
CA VAL A 288 -23.07 33.25 -21.19
C VAL A 288 -22.52 32.05 -21.93
N THR A 289 -21.41 32.25 -22.64
CA THR A 289 -20.73 31.18 -23.36
C THR A 289 -19.89 30.32 -22.41
N LEU A 290 -19.66 29.05 -22.78
CA LEU A 290 -18.77 28.17 -22.04
C LEU A 290 -17.37 28.78 -21.84
N GLU A 291 -16.82 29.41 -22.89
CA GLU A 291 -15.50 30.06 -22.86
C GLU A 291 -15.45 31.22 -21.86
N GLU A 292 -16.52 32.02 -21.75
CA GLU A 292 -16.61 33.09 -20.74
C GLU A 292 -16.62 32.51 -19.32
N VAL A 293 -17.33 31.39 -19.10
CA VAL A 293 -17.36 30.69 -17.81
C VAL A 293 -15.98 30.12 -17.46
N GLU A 294 -15.32 29.45 -18.40
CA GLU A 294 -13.99 28.87 -18.20
C GLU A 294 -12.97 29.93 -17.80
N ASN A 295 -12.97 31.07 -18.49
CA ASN A 295 -12.04 32.18 -18.20
C ASN A 295 -12.37 32.91 -16.88
N THR A 296 -13.63 32.93 -16.46
CA THR A 296 -14.08 33.70 -15.29
C THR A 296 -14.08 32.87 -14.00
N ILE A 297 -14.69 31.67 -14.03
CA ILE A 297 -14.84 30.79 -12.88
C ILE A 297 -13.71 29.77 -12.80
N GLY A 298 -13.07 29.44 -13.92
CA GLY A 298 -12.02 28.42 -13.98
C GLY A 298 -10.94 28.64 -12.94
N VAL A 299 -10.49 27.54 -12.35
CA VAL A 299 -9.40 27.56 -11.39
C VAL A 299 -8.48 26.39 -11.62
N THR A 300 -7.22 26.64 -11.31
CA THR A 300 -6.15 25.66 -11.47
C THR A 300 -5.45 25.48 -10.14
N SER A 301 -5.07 24.24 -9.85
CA SER A 301 -4.20 23.91 -8.72
C SER A 301 -2.85 23.44 -9.24
N THR A 302 -1.81 23.66 -8.44
CA THR A 302 -0.46 23.20 -8.77
C THR A 302 0.05 22.22 -7.72
N PHE A 303 0.88 21.27 -8.16
CA PHE A 303 1.63 20.35 -7.31
C PHE A 303 3.08 20.37 -7.76
N SER A 304 4.00 20.63 -6.83
CA SER A 304 5.44 20.67 -7.14
C SER A 304 6.07 19.35 -6.69
N PRO A 305 6.47 18.46 -7.63
CA PRO A 305 7.09 17.20 -7.26
C PRO A 305 8.37 17.40 -6.46
N ASN A 306 8.52 16.65 -5.37
CA ASN A 306 9.71 16.58 -4.55
C ASN A 306 9.98 15.11 -4.18
N TYR A 307 10.96 14.51 -4.83
CA TYR A 307 11.32 13.10 -4.67
C TYR A 307 12.34 12.91 -3.54
N THR A 308 11.97 13.25 -2.32
CA THR A 308 12.79 13.03 -1.13
C THR A 308 12.36 11.74 -0.41
N LEU A 309 13.31 10.85 -0.17
CA LEU A 309 13.11 9.53 0.47
C LEU A 309 14.22 9.28 1.49
N ILE A 310 13.94 8.44 2.49
CA ILE A 310 14.97 7.96 3.43
C ILE A 310 15.61 6.69 2.85
N SER A 311 16.92 6.55 3.00
CA SER A 311 17.67 5.32 2.71
C SER A 311 18.49 4.92 3.94
N GLU A 312 19.16 3.78 3.89
CA GLU A 312 20.10 3.34 4.93
C GLU A 312 21.16 4.39 5.28
N ARG A 313 21.55 5.24 4.32
CA ARG A 313 22.53 6.33 4.50
C ARG A 313 21.90 7.66 4.90
N GLY A 314 20.60 7.69 5.19
CA GLY A 314 19.82 8.90 5.46
C GLY A 314 19.09 9.44 4.24
N VAL A 315 18.84 10.75 4.23
CA VAL A 315 17.99 11.43 3.24
C VAL A 315 18.62 11.37 1.85
N ARG A 316 17.83 11.00 0.84
CA ARG A 316 18.17 11.08 -0.58
C ARG A 316 17.12 11.90 -1.32
N ILE A 317 17.60 12.83 -2.15
CA ILE A 317 16.76 13.70 -2.98
C ILE A 317 17.00 13.32 -4.44
N PHE A 318 15.94 12.98 -5.15
CA PHE A 318 16.00 12.62 -6.56
C PHE A 318 15.44 13.75 -7.43
N GLN A 319 15.96 13.89 -8.65
CA GLN A 319 15.47 14.88 -9.60
C GLN A 319 14.22 14.38 -10.37
N LYS A 320 14.09 13.06 -10.51
CA LYS A 320 13.07 12.42 -11.36
C LYS A 320 12.70 11.04 -10.84
N ALA A 321 11.48 10.59 -11.18
CA ALA A 321 10.96 9.29 -10.76
C ALA A 321 11.74 8.11 -11.35
N GLU A 322 12.32 8.27 -12.54
CA GLU A 322 13.08 7.23 -13.22
C GLU A 322 14.33 6.79 -12.44
N SER A 323 14.98 7.71 -11.70
CA SER A 323 16.12 7.37 -10.85
C SER A 323 15.73 6.50 -9.65
N ILE A 324 14.50 6.65 -9.15
CA ILE A 324 13.95 5.75 -8.13
C ILE A 324 13.70 4.38 -8.75
N ILE A 325 13.14 4.32 -9.96
CA ILE A 325 12.88 3.06 -10.67
C ILE A 325 14.18 2.30 -10.94
N GLU A 326 15.25 2.98 -11.35
CA GLU A 326 16.56 2.37 -11.60
C GLU A 326 17.08 1.66 -10.33
N ILE A 327 17.13 2.37 -9.21
CA ILE A 327 17.58 1.82 -7.92
C ILE A 327 16.67 0.67 -7.48
N PHE A 328 15.35 0.89 -7.51
CA PHE A 328 14.38 -0.10 -7.08
C PHE A 328 14.46 -1.38 -7.93
N THR A 329 14.68 -1.25 -9.23
CA THR A 329 14.83 -2.39 -10.15
C THR A 329 16.09 -3.20 -9.83
N GLU A 330 17.20 -2.52 -9.55
CA GLU A 330 18.44 -3.17 -9.13
C GLU A 330 18.25 -3.95 -7.81
N GLU A 331 17.61 -3.34 -6.82
CA GLU A 331 17.29 -4.01 -5.56
C GLU A 331 16.34 -5.20 -5.78
N ARG A 332 15.35 -5.08 -6.66
CA ARG A 332 14.47 -6.21 -7.00
C ARG A 332 15.21 -7.38 -7.64
N LEU A 333 16.24 -7.14 -8.45
CA LEU A 333 17.08 -8.23 -8.97
C LEU A 333 17.80 -8.97 -7.83
N LYS A 334 18.32 -8.25 -6.84
CA LYS A 334 18.96 -8.84 -5.64
C LYS A 334 17.95 -9.66 -4.83
N VAL A 335 16.75 -9.13 -4.59
CA VAL A 335 15.68 -9.83 -3.85
C VAL A 335 15.24 -11.10 -4.58
N VAL A 336 15.05 -11.06 -5.89
CA VAL A 336 14.69 -12.24 -6.69
C VAL A 336 15.81 -13.28 -6.64
N LYS A 337 17.08 -12.87 -6.78
CA LYS A 337 18.22 -13.78 -6.65
C LYS A 337 18.24 -14.47 -5.29
N ARG A 338 18.17 -13.68 -4.21
CA ARG A 338 18.17 -14.19 -2.83
C ARG A 338 16.98 -15.11 -2.56
N ARG A 339 15.80 -14.81 -3.12
CA ARG A 339 14.63 -15.70 -3.06
C ARG A 339 14.93 -17.08 -3.63
N TYR A 340 15.61 -17.17 -4.78
CA TYR A 340 15.97 -18.46 -5.36
C TYR A 340 17.07 -19.18 -4.57
N GLU A 341 18.03 -18.45 -3.99
CA GLU A 341 19.02 -19.02 -3.07
C GLU A 341 18.35 -19.63 -1.83
N LEU A 342 17.47 -18.89 -1.16
CA LEU A 342 16.70 -19.38 -0.01
C LEU A 342 15.82 -20.59 -0.37
N ARG A 343 15.25 -20.61 -1.58
CA ARG A 343 14.52 -21.78 -2.09
C ARG A 343 15.45 -22.98 -2.29
N CYS A 344 16.69 -22.79 -2.73
CA CYS A 344 17.68 -23.85 -2.82
C CYS A 344 18.05 -24.38 -1.43
N GLU A 345 18.39 -23.49 -0.49
CA GLU A 345 18.73 -23.84 0.91
C GLU A 345 17.61 -24.69 1.55
N LYS A 346 16.34 -24.26 1.42
CA LYS A 346 15.17 -24.99 1.92
C LYS A 346 14.95 -26.35 1.27
N LEU A 347 15.26 -26.48 -0.03
CA LEU A 347 15.15 -27.77 -0.74
C LEU A 347 16.30 -28.70 -0.36
N GLU A 348 17.52 -28.20 -0.21
CA GLU A 348 18.68 -28.97 0.23
C GLU A 348 18.47 -29.53 1.65
N ASP A 349 17.95 -28.72 2.56
CA ASP A 349 17.54 -29.13 3.92
C ASP A 349 16.50 -30.26 3.86
N LYS A 350 15.41 -30.08 3.09
CA LYS A 350 14.38 -31.12 2.89
C LYS A 350 14.91 -32.40 2.26
N ILE A 351 15.78 -32.30 1.25
CA ILE A 351 16.40 -33.46 0.59
C ILE A 351 17.27 -34.21 1.59
N THR A 352 18.06 -33.48 2.40
CA THR A 352 18.91 -34.05 3.44
C THR A 352 18.06 -34.78 4.47
N GLN A 353 17.02 -34.14 4.99
CA GLN A 353 16.09 -34.76 5.95
C GLN A 353 15.45 -36.04 5.38
N ASN A 354 14.94 -36.00 4.15
CA ASN A 354 14.32 -37.17 3.53
C ASN A 354 15.33 -38.31 3.27
N ASN A 355 16.55 -38.01 2.83
CA ASN A 355 17.60 -39.01 2.67
C ASN A 355 18.00 -39.64 4.00
N GLU A 356 18.06 -38.85 5.07
CA GLU A 356 18.33 -39.36 6.42
C GLU A 356 17.20 -40.27 6.91
N ILE A 357 15.93 -39.92 6.69
CA ILE A 357 14.79 -40.80 6.98
C ILE A 357 14.91 -42.12 6.22
N ILE A 358 15.22 -42.08 4.92
CA ILE A 358 15.40 -43.28 4.09
C ILE A 358 16.53 -44.15 4.66
N LYS A 359 17.67 -43.55 4.99
CA LYS A 359 18.84 -44.23 5.57
C LYS A 359 18.48 -44.85 6.92
N PHE A 360 17.82 -44.09 7.79
CA PHE A 360 17.39 -44.50 9.13
C PHE A 360 16.48 -45.74 9.09
N ILE A 361 15.47 -45.74 8.21
CA ILE A 361 14.55 -46.88 8.05
C ILE A 361 15.28 -48.09 7.45
N ARG A 362 16.08 -47.89 6.40
CA ARG A 362 16.79 -48.99 5.70
C ARG A 362 17.84 -49.67 6.57
N GLN A 363 18.55 -48.90 7.39
CA GLN A 363 19.57 -49.40 8.31
C GLN A 363 18.97 -49.91 9.63
N LYS A 364 17.65 -49.80 9.80
CA LYS A 364 16.93 -50.21 11.01
C LYS A 364 17.49 -49.53 12.27
N GLU A 365 17.95 -48.28 12.14
CA GLU A 365 18.54 -47.54 13.26
C GLU A 365 17.51 -47.29 14.39
N TYR A 366 16.21 -47.33 14.07
CA TYR A 366 15.13 -47.32 15.07
C TYR A 366 15.15 -48.51 16.04
N GLU A 367 15.68 -49.68 15.65
CA GLU A 367 15.78 -50.84 16.54
C GLU A 367 16.80 -50.59 17.66
N VAL A 368 17.82 -49.77 17.39
CA VAL A 368 18.87 -49.43 18.36
C VAL A 368 18.29 -48.64 19.54
N ALA A 369 17.19 -47.89 19.34
CA ALA A 369 16.51 -47.14 20.39
C ALA A 369 16.13 -48.04 21.58
N THR A 370 15.75 -49.30 21.33
CA THR A 370 15.38 -50.28 22.36
C THR A 370 16.54 -50.65 23.30
N ARG A 371 17.78 -50.42 22.85
CA ARG A 371 19.02 -50.72 23.59
C ARG A 371 19.58 -49.49 24.32
N GLN A 372 18.98 -48.32 24.13
CA GLN A 372 19.42 -47.07 24.72
C GLN A 372 18.68 -46.79 26.03
N LYS A 373 19.35 -46.13 26.98
CA LYS A 373 18.80 -45.85 28.32
C LYS A 373 17.61 -44.88 28.26
N ASN A 374 17.66 -43.90 27.36
CA ASN A 374 16.64 -42.86 27.19
C ASN A 374 16.75 -42.18 25.81
N ARG A 375 15.77 -41.32 25.47
CA ARG A 375 15.76 -40.53 24.23
C ARG A 375 17.07 -39.78 24.00
N LYS A 376 17.61 -39.13 25.03
CA LYS A 376 18.86 -38.34 24.93
C LYS A 376 20.03 -39.21 24.47
N SER A 377 20.22 -40.38 25.07
CA SER A 377 21.27 -41.33 24.64
C SER A 377 21.08 -41.83 23.20
N PHE A 378 19.83 -41.97 22.74
CA PHE A 378 19.56 -42.34 21.35
C PHE A 378 19.86 -41.20 20.37
N VAL A 379 19.52 -39.96 20.71
CA VAL A 379 19.91 -38.78 19.92
C VAL A 379 21.43 -38.66 19.83
N GLU A 380 22.15 -38.81 20.95
CA GLU A 380 23.63 -38.80 20.97
C GLU A 380 24.23 -39.89 20.07
N TYR A 381 23.62 -41.08 20.05
CA TYR A 381 24.00 -42.17 19.14
C TYR A 381 23.82 -41.77 17.66
N LEU A 382 22.66 -41.21 17.30
CA LEU A 382 22.36 -40.76 15.94
C LEU A 382 23.28 -39.60 15.51
N THR A 383 23.55 -38.65 16.40
CA THR A 383 24.51 -37.57 16.16
C THR A 383 25.92 -38.10 15.91
N LYS A 384 26.39 -39.09 16.70
CA LYS A 384 27.68 -39.77 16.44
C LYS A 384 27.70 -40.49 15.09
N LYS A 385 26.55 -40.99 14.62
CA LYS A 385 26.35 -41.56 13.27
C LYS A 385 26.19 -40.52 12.16
N LYS A 386 26.38 -39.23 12.49
CA LYS A 386 26.30 -38.08 11.57
C LYS A 386 24.91 -37.89 10.95
N PHE A 387 23.85 -38.18 11.71
CA PHE A 387 22.51 -37.71 11.36
C PHE A 387 22.33 -36.28 11.86
N VAL A 388 22.03 -35.36 10.95
CA VAL A 388 21.76 -33.94 11.26
C VAL A 388 20.41 -33.80 11.94
N TYR A 389 19.41 -34.58 11.53
CA TYR A 389 18.06 -34.54 12.10
C TYR A 389 17.86 -35.60 13.18
N ALA A 390 18.88 -35.85 14.01
CA ALA A 390 18.87 -36.88 15.05
C ALA A 390 17.64 -36.79 15.98
N ASP A 391 17.29 -35.58 16.44
CA ASP A 391 16.10 -35.35 17.27
C ASP A 391 14.80 -35.74 16.56
N TYR A 392 14.63 -35.29 15.31
CA TYR A 392 13.44 -35.63 14.52
C TYR A 392 13.31 -37.15 14.29
N LEU A 393 14.42 -37.81 13.99
CA LEU A 393 14.45 -39.26 13.76
C LEU A 393 14.15 -40.04 15.04
N ALA A 394 14.64 -39.57 16.19
CA ALA A 394 14.35 -40.16 17.49
C ALA A 394 12.87 -40.07 17.88
N ASP A 395 12.19 -39.00 17.45
CA ASP A 395 10.76 -38.78 17.72
C ASP A 395 9.84 -39.36 16.64
N MET A 396 10.40 -39.98 15.60
CA MET A 396 9.62 -40.45 14.46
C MET A 396 8.77 -41.69 14.84
N PRO A 397 7.45 -41.67 14.61
CA PRO A 397 6.58 -42.78 15.00
C PRO A 397 6.88 -44.09 14.26
N ILE A 398 6.79 -45.23 14.99
CA ILE A 398 7.13 -46.57 14.47
C ILE A 398 6.32 -46.95 13.22
N TYR A 399 5.05 -46.56 13.12
CA TYR A 399 4.22 -46.87 11.95
C TYR A 399 4.73 -46.22 10.64
N ARG A 400 5.65 -45.26 10.73
CA ARG A 400 6.32 -44.66 9.56
C ARG A 400 7.56 -45.44 9.11
N MET A 401 7.99 -46.46 9.85
CA MET A 401 9.15 -47.28 9.52
C MET A 401 8.81 -48.37 8.49
N THR A 402 8.09 -47.99 7.44
CA THR A 402 7.58 -48.91 6.42
C THR A 402 8.36 -48.79 5.11
N LYS A 403 8.32 -49.84 4.30
CA LYS A 403 8.86 -49.78 2.92
C LYS A 403 8.14 -48.73 2.07
N GLU A 404 6.83 -48.56 2.30
CA GLU A 404 6.02 -47.54 1.62
C GLU A 404 6.51 -46.12 1.91
N GLU A 405 6.77 -45.78 3.18
CA GLU A 405 7.31 -44.47 3.55
C GLU A 405 8.66 -44.21 2.88
N VAL A 406 9.52 -45.23 2.75
CA VAL A 406 10.81 -45.12 2.04
C VAL A 406 10.60 -44.79 0.56
N GLU A 407 9.69 -45.49 -0.13
CA GLU A 407 9.40 -45.18 -1.55
C GLU A 407 8.78 -43.80 -1.72
N LYS A 408 7.88 -43.41 -0.81
CA LYS A 408 7.33 -42.05 -0.77
C LYS A 408 8.42 -41.00 -0.61
N ARG A 409 9.33 -41.16 0.35
CA ARG A 409 10.44 -40.20 0.55
C ARG A 409 11.39 -40.15 -0.63
N LYS A 410 11.65 -41.29 -1.30
CA LYS A 410 12.46 -41.30 -2.53
C LYS A 410 11.83 -40.48 -3.64
N LEU A 411 10.53 -40.61 -3.87
CA LEU A 411 9.81 -39.82 -4.87
C LEU A 411 9.92 -38.32 -4.54
N MET A 412 9.69 -37.94 -3.27
CA MET A 412 9.86 -36.56 -2.81
C MET A 412 11.28 -36.04 -3.06
N VAL A 413 12.31 -36.82 -2.75
CA VAL A 413 13.72 -36.46 -3.02
C VAL A 413 13.98 -36.29 -4.50
N GLN A 414 13.43 -37.15 -5.36
CA GLN A 414 13.58 -37.03 -6.81
C GLN A 414 12.95 -35.74 -7.35
N GLU A 415 11.75 -35.40 -6.91
CA GLU A 415 11.05 -34.16 -7.29
C GLU A 415 11.79 -32.92 -6.78
N ASP A 416 12.18 -32.92 -5.51
CA ASP A 416 12.89 -31.79 -4.90
C ASP A 416 14.29 -31.60 -5.52
N LYS A 417 14.99 -32.68 -5.90
CA LYS A 417 16.25 -32.59 -6.66
C LYS A 417 16.08 -31.94 -8.04
N LYS A 418 14.98 -32.25 -8.74
CA LYS A 418 14.66 -31.59 -10.03
C LYS A 418 14.45 -30.09 -9.83
N LYS A 419 13.60 -29.71 -8.85
CA LYS A 419 13.36 -28.29 -8.50
C LYS A 419 14.63 -27.58 -8.06
N LEU A 420 15.46 -28.23 -7.23
CA LEU A 420 16.74 -27.69 -6.78
C LEU A 420 17.64 -27.38 -7.98
N SER A 421 17.79 -28.31 -8.92
CA SER A 421 18.57 -28.07 -10.15
C SER A 421 18.06 -26.87 -10.94
N GLU A 422 16.75 -26.72 -11.08
CA GLU A 422 16.13 -25.57 -11.76
C GLU A 422 16.40 -24.25 -11.02
N TYR A 423 16.17 -24.22 -9.71
CA TYR A 423 16.38 -23.02 -8.90
C TYR A 423 17.85 -22.62 -8.81
N THR A 424 18.77 -23.59 -8.69
CA THR A 424 20.21 -23.35 -8.70
C THR A 424 20.66 -22.74 -10.03
N LYS A 425 20.11 -23.19 -11.17
CA LYS A 425 20.38 -22.56 -12.48
C LYS A 425 19.96 -21.10 -12.50
N VAL A 426 18.78 -20.79 -11.95
CA VAL A 426 18.29 -19.41 -11.86
C VAL A 426 19.18 -18.57 -10.95
N ALA A 427 19.44 -19.02 -9.71
CA ALA A 427 20.23 -18.29 -8.73
C ALA A 427 21.66 -17.96 -9.21
N LYS A 428 22.27 -18.85 -10.01
CA LYS A 428 23.62 -18.66 -10.55
C LYS A 428 23.70 -17.80 -11.81
N SER A 429 22.58 -17.47 -12.45
CA SER A 429 22.56 -16.76 -13.72
C SER A 429 21.77 -15.45 -13.60
N ASP A 430 22.47 -14.33 -13.62
CA ASP A 430 21.84 -13.01 -13.55
C ASP A 430 20.85 -12.79 -14.71
N ARG A 431 21.11 -13.40 -15.89
CA ARG A 431 20.17 -13.42 -17.02
C ARG A 431 18.86 -14.15 -16.69
N LEU A 432 18.94 -15.28 -15.99
CA LEU A 432 17.74 -16.03 -15.60
C LEU A 432 17.00 -15.34 -14.45
N VAL A 433 17.72 -14.70 -13.51
CA VAL A 433 17.13 -13.84 -12.47
C VAL A 433 16.34 -12.70 -13.13
N ALA A 434 16.96 -11.99 -14.08
CA ALA A 434 16.31 -10.93 -14.84
C ALA A 434 15.06 -11.43 -15.57
N LYS A 435 15.13 -12.60 -16.23
CA LYS A 435 13.96 -13.23 -16.87
C LYS A 435 12.85 -13.50 -15.86
N LYS A 436 13.18 -14.02 -14.67
CA LYS A 436 12.20 -14.28 -13.60
C LYS A 436 11.59 -13.02 -13.02
N LEU A 437 12.34 -11.93 -12.92
CA LEU A 437 11.80 -10.64 -12.53
C LEU A 437 10.85 -10.09 -13.61
N ILE A 438 11.18 -10.21 -14.89
CA ILE A 438 10.27 -9.80 -15.99
C ILE A 438 8.97 -10.62 -15.98
N GLU A 439 9.05 -11.93 -15.77
CA GLU A 439 7.86 -12.79 -15.60
C GLU A 439 6.98 -12.32 -14.43
N GLU A 440 7.59 -12.04 -13.27
CA GLU A 440 6.89 -11.50 -12.09
C GLU A 440 6.25 -10.14 -12.37
N LEU A 441 6.95 -9.21 -13.02
CA LEU A 441 6.43 -7.88 -13.33
C LEU A 441 5.22 -7.93 -14.27
N ASN A 442 5.25 -8.80 -15.28
CA ASN A 442 4.11 -9.01 -16.19
C ASN A 442 2.90 -9.64 -15.47
N GLU A 443 3.14 -10.59 -14.55
CA GLU A 443 2.07 -11.18 -13.74
C GLU A 443 1.41 -10.10 -12.85
N ILE A 444 2.22 -9.22 -12.25
CA ILE A 444 1.72 -8.11 -11.43
C ILE A 444 0.95 -7.09 -12.26
N ASP A 445 1.42 -6.76 -13.47
CA ASP A 445 0.69 -5.88 -14.39
C ASP A 445 -0.72 -6.41 -14.69
N GLN A 446 -0.80 -7.71 -14.98
CA GLN A 446 -2.07 -8.39 -15.25
C GLN A 446 -2.97 -8.40 -14.01
N LYS A 447 -2.45 -8.78 -12.84
CA LYS A 447 -3.19 -8.80 -11.57
C LYS A 447 -3.76 -7.43 -11.21
N LEU A 448 -2.97 -6.36 -11.35
CA LEU A 448 -3.42 -4.99 -11.07
C LEU A 448 -4.41 -4.48 -12.11
N THR A 449 -4.22 -4.83 -13.39
CA THR A 449 -5.18 -4.55 -14.47
C THR A 449 -6.54 -5.19 -14.16
N ASP A 450 -6.56 -6.46 -13.80
CA ASP A 450 -7.80 -7.20 -13.55
C ASP A 450 -8.48 -6.73 -12.28
N TRP A 451 -7.70 -6.44 -11.23
CA TRP A 451 -8.20 -5.80 -10.02
C TRP A 451 -8.88 -4.47 -10.32
N ARG A 452 -8.27 -3.62 -11.14
CA ARG A 452 -8.85 -2.32 -11.54
C ARG A 452 -10.15 -2.52 -12.31
N LYS A 453 -10.15 -3.36 -13.35
CA LYS A 453 -11.35 -3.64 -14.15
C LYS A 453 -12.51 -4.12 -13.26
N LYS A 454 -12.21 -4.97 -12.28
CA LYS A 454 -13.23 -5.45 -11.33
C LYS A 454 -13.78 -4.30 -10.49
N LYS A 455 -12.93 -3.40 -9.99
CA LYS A 455 -13.34 -2.21 -9.23
C LYS A 455 -14.22 -1.27 -10.06
N ASP A 456 -13.84 -1.00 -11.30
CA ASP A 456 -14.61 -0.15 -12.20
C ASP A 456 -15.99 -0.77 -12.49
N GLN A 457 -16.05 -2.08 -12.71
CA GLN A 457 -17.32 -2.81 -12.87
C GLN A 457 -18.20 -2.78 -11.61
N GLU A 458 -17.60 -2.87 -10.41
CA GLU A 458 -18.32 -2.76 -9.14
C GLU A 458 -18.91 -1.35 -8.98
N LYS A 459 -18.13 -0.31 -9.30
CA LYS A 459 -18.54 1.10 -9.32
C LYS A 459 -19.70 1.32 -10.29
N ASP A 460 -19.59 0.86 -11.54
CA ASP A 460 -20.64 0.99 -12.55
C ASP A 460 -21.96 0.31 -12.13
N LYS A 461 -21.87 -0.87 -11.52
CA LYS A 461 -23.04 -1.59 -11.00
C LYS A 461 -23.70 -0.81 -9.87
N LEU A 462 -22.91 -0.21 -8.98
CA LEU A 462 -23.41 0.62 -7.90
C LEU A 462 -24.11 1.88 -8.43
N LEU A 463 -23.49 2.60 -9.36
CA LEU A 463 -24.07 3.79 -10.00
C LEU A 463 -25.40 3.47 -10.72
N LYS A 464 -25.44 2.37 -11.49
CA LYS A 464 -26.68 1.90 -12.14
C LYS A 464 -27.77 1.54 -11.12
N LYS A 465 -27.40 0.98 -9.95
CA LYS A 465 -28.36 0.69 -8.88
C LYS A 465 -28.92 1.97 -8.27
N ILE A 466 -28.06 2.95 -7.96
CA ILE A 466 -28.44 4.25 -7.40
C ILE A 466 -29.40 4.97 -8.36
N ALA A 467 -29.05 5.05 -9.65
CA ALA A 467 -29.90 5.69 -10.67
C ALA A 467 -31.30 5.05 -10.76
N ARG A 468 -31.37 3.71 -10.71
CA ARG A 468 -32.65 2.97 -10.70
C ARG A 468 -33.48 3.25 -9.44
N GLU A 469 -32.84 3.38 -8.27
CA GLU A 469 -33.53 3.72 -7.02
C GLU A 469 -34.04 5.15 -7.03
N GLN A 470 -33.26 6.10 -7.56
CA GLN A 470 -33.68 7.49 -7.73
C GLN A 470 -34.87 7.63 -8.69
N ASP A 471 -34.85 6.94 -9.85
CA ASP A 471 -36.00 6.92 -10.78
C ASP A 471 -37.27 6.34 -10.13
N ARG A 472 -37.12 5.24 -9.36
CA ARG A 472 -38.23 4.67 -8.58
C ARG A 472 -38.80 5.65 -7.55
N LEU A 473 -37.94 6.39 -6.84
CA LEU A 473 -38.34 7.41 -5.87
C LEU A 473 -39.03 8.59 -6.57
N GLY A 474 -38.50 9.03 -7.72
CA GLY A 474 -39.10 10.07 -8.57
C GLY A 474 -40.51 9.70 -9.01
N LYS A 475 -40.70 8.49 -9.56
CA LYS A 475 -42.00 7.94 -9.95
C LYS A 475 -42.99 7.86 -8.78
N LYS A 476 -42.54 7.44 -7.59
CA LYS A 476 -43.37 7.44 -6.37
C LYS A 476 -43.78 8.84 -5.93
N LYS A 477 -42.87 9.83 -6.01
CA LYS A 477 -43.20 11.25 -5.71
C LYS A 477 -44.21 11.80 -6.71
N ALA A 478 -44.04 11.55 -8.00
CA ALA A 478 -44.97 11.96 -9.05
C ALA A 478 -46.37 11.36 -8.86
N GLN A 479 -46.47 10.06 -8.53
CA GLN A 479 -47.75 9.41 -8.24
C GLN A 479 -48.44 9.99 -6.99
N LYS A 480 -47.68 10.31 -5.93
CA LYS A 480 -48.22 10.98 -4.73
C LYS A 480 -48.71 12.39 -5.05
N ALA A 481 -47.98 13.15 -5.87
CA ALA A 481 -48.38 14.49 -6.30
C ALA A 481 -49.67 14.45 -7.14
N ALA A 482 -49.76 13.52 -8.10
CA ALA A 482 -50.95 13.32 -8.92
C ALA A 482 -52.19 12.95 -8.09
N LYS A 483 -52.05 12.05 -7.09
CA LYS A 483 -53.12 11.71 -6.13
C LYS A 483 -53.54 12.89 -5.23
N LYS A 484 -52.62 13.79 -4.90
CA LYS A 484 -52.90 14.99 -4.09
C LYS A 484 -53.60 16.07 -4.92
N ALA A 485 -53.25 16.21 -6.20
CA ALA A 485 -53.91 17.11 -7.14
C ALA A 485 -55.37 16.68 -7.42
N THR A 486 -55.61 15.39 -7.66
CA THR A 486 -56.97 14.85 -7.87
C THR A 486 -57.84 14.90 -6.61
N ARG A 487 -57.26 14.91 -5.41
CA ARG A 487 -58.01 15.17 -4.15
C ARG A 487 -58.34 16.64 -3.94
N LYS A 488 -57.52 17.57 -4.46
CA LYS A 488 -57.78 19.02 -4.39
C LYS A 488 -58.80 19.50 -5.44
N SER A 489 -58.99 18.76 -6.53
CA SER A 489 -60.01 19.06 -7.54
C SER A 489 -61.40 18.45 -7.26
N LYS A 490 -61.53 17.66 -6.19
CA LYS A 490 -62.78 17.02 -5.73
C LYS A 490 -63.33 17.62 -4.43
N LYS A 491 -62.69 18.66 -3.92
CA LYS A 491 -63.20 19.58 -2.90
C LYS A 491 -63.35 20.93 -3.57
#